data_AF-L1JNE2-F1
#
_entry.id   AF-L1JNE2-F1
#
_cell.length_a   1.000
_cell.length_b   1.000
_cell.length_c   1.000
_cell.angle_alpha   90.00
_cell.angle_beta   90.00
_cell.angle_gamma   90.00
#
_symmetry.space_group_name_H-M   'P 1'
#
loop_
_entity.id
_entity.type
_entity.pdbx_description
1 polymer ?
#
loop_
_entity_poly.entity_id
_entity_poly.type
_entity_poly.pdbx_seq_one_letter_code
_entity_poly.pdbx_strand_id
1 'polypeptide(L)'
;MSRTMDLAIGAAVGLASGALGCAALYYLMQSRSSEQAQQRLLYGIYRSDNPDADNEESYTPPLPPEVKEMLTSASLCHLSCNDKGDAPHTSLMNFTFVPEEEDLIIMTTRKDTKKYRLLSQRPDVSLLVHDFPQISRYRQIHLEKNRQYENFIEGEDKAVITVKVQRARMCNVKDQVTTWEAGNAKSK
;
A
#
# COMPACT_ATOMS: atom_id res chain seq x y z
N MET A 1 -44.27 -48.41 -53.10
CA MET A 1 -42.94 -49.02 -53.32
C MET A 1 -41.93 -47.87 -53.23
N SER A 2 -40.82 -47.85 -52.48
CA SER A 2 -40.27 -48.65 -51.36
C SER A 2 -39.07 -47.82 -50.81
N ARG A 3 -38.69 -47.73 -49.53
CA ARG A 3 -39.09 -48.38 -48.25
C ARG A 3 -38.91 -47.35 -47.09
N THR A 4 -38.91 -47.76 -45.82
CA THR A 4 -38.66 -46.92 -44.62
C THR A 4 -37.49 -47.44 -43.75
N MET A 5 -37.07 -46.62 -42.77
CA MET A 5 -36.39 -46.91 -41.49
C MET A 5 -34.84 -46.72 -41.39
N ASP A 6 -34.48 -45.74 -40.53
CA ASP A 6 -33.52 -45.75 -39.41
C ASP A 6 -32.11 -46.39 -39.54
N LEU A 7 -31.06 -45.63 -39.16
CA LEU A 7 -30.49 -45.68 -37.79
C LEU A 7 -29.44 -44.57 -37.57
N ALA A 8 -29.17 -44.22 -36.31
CA ALA A 8 -28.18 -43.22 -35.91
C ALA A 8 -26.86 -43.83 -35.37
N ILE A 9 -25.91 -42.96 -35.03
CA ILE A 9 -24.66 -43.19 -34.26
C ILE A 9 -23.48 -43.76 -35.07
N GLY A 10 -22.40 -42.97 -35.13
CA GLY A 10 -21.09 -43.36 -35.64
C GLY A 10 -20.05 -42.29 -35.30
N ALA A 11 -19.34 -42.46 -34.18
CA ALA A 11 -18.32 -41.53 -33.70
C ALA A 11 -16.93 -41.80 -34.32
N ALA A 12 -16.01 -40.84 -34.11
CA ALA A 12 -14.58 -40.87 -34.50
C ALA A 12 -14.34 -40.66 -36.02
N VAL A 13 -13.27 -40.02 -36.52
CA VAL A 13 -11.97 -39.51 -36.00
C VAL A 13 -11.63 -38.22 -36.81
N GLY A 14 -10.89 -37.19 -36.36
CA GLY A 14 -10.28 -36.90 -35.06
C GLY A 14 -8.97 -36.07 -35.18
N LEU A 15 -8.32 -35.82 -34.03
CA LEU A 15 -6.86 -35.70 -33.88
C LEU A 15 -6.09 -34.52 -34.55
N ALA A 16 -6.47 -33.26 -34.26
CA ALA A 16 -5.57 -32.11 -34.46
C ALA A 16 -5.57 -31.07 -33.31
N SER A 17 -6.70 -30.89 -32.62
CA SER A 17 -6.86 -29.85 -31.58
C SER A 17 -6.31 -30.23 -30.19
N GLY A 18 -6.15 -31.52 -29.90
CA GLY A 18 -5.74 -32.00 -28.56
C GLY A 18 -4.31 -31.62 -28.19
N ALA A 19 -3.35 -31.74 -29.11
CA ALA A 19 -1.94 -31.51 -28.81
C ALA A 19 -1.62 -30.03 -28.49
N LEU A 20 -2.18 -29.10 -29.25
CA LEU A 20 -2.03 -27.66 -29.00
C LEU A 20 -2.73 -27.22 -27.71
N GLY A 21 -3.95 -27.73 -27.45
CA GLY A 21 -4.66 -27.47 -26.20
C GLY A 21 -3.89 -27.98 -24.98
N CYS A 22 -3.42 -29.23 -25.03
CA CYS A 22 -2.62 -29.81 -23.94
C CYS A 22 -1.25 -29.13 -23.79
N ALA A 23 -0.58 -28.73 -24.87
CA ALA A 23 0.69 -28.01 -24.79
C ALA A 23 0.51 -26.61 -24.19
N ALA A 24 -0.52 -25.85 -24.59
CA ALA A 24 -0.83 -24.56 -24.00
C ALA A 24 -1.23 -24.68 -22.52
N LEU A 25 -2.06 -25.67 -22.18
CA LEU A 25 -2.45 -25.92 -20.78
C LEU A 25 -1.25 -26.37 -19.93
N TYR A 26 -0.37 -27.21 -20.47
CA TYR A 26 0.87 -27.62 -19.82
C TYR A 26 1.81 -26.43 -19.62
N TYR A 27 1.97 -25.56 -20.62
CA TYR A 27 2.80 -24.35 -20.50
C TYR A 27 2.24 -23.36 -19.47
N LEU A 28 0.91 -23.18 -19.40
CA LEU A 28 0.24 -22.36 -18.38
C LEU A 28 0.33 -22.98 -16.97
N MET A 29 0.24 -24.31 -16.85
CA MET A 29 0.46 -25.02 -15.59
C MET A 29 1.93 -24.94 -15.16
N GLN A 30 2.86 -25.00 -16.10
CA GLN A 30 4.30 -24.91 -15.86
C GLN A 30 4.71 -23.48 -15.50
N SER A 31 4.11 -22.46 -16.11
CA SER A 31 4.31 -21.05 -15.70
C SER A 31 3.80 -20.83 -14.28
N ARG A 32 2.55 -21.19 -13.97
CA ARG A 32 2.01 -21.10 -12.59
C ARG A 32 2.80 -21.90 -11.57
N SER A 33 3.28 -23.09 -11.92
CA SER A 33 4.13 -23.89 -11.02
C SER A 33 5.49 -23.22 -10.80
N SER A 34 6.06 -22.58 -11.83
CA SER A 34 7.30 -21.82 -11.71
C SER A 34 7.12 -20.53 -10.89
N GLU A 35 6.00 -19.81 -11.05
CA GLU A 35 5.62 -18.64 -10.26
C GLU A 35 5.43 -19.03 -8.79
N GLN A 36 4.70 -20.11 -8.50
CA GLN A 36 4.51 -20.62 -7.15
C GLN A 36 5.82 -21.12 -6.51
N ALA A 37 6.72 -21.72 -7.30
CA ALA A 37 8.04 -22.11 -6.83
C ALA A 37 8.94 -20.89 -6.56
N GLN A 38 8.86 -19.86 -7.41
CA GLN A 38 9.57 -18.59 -7.22
C GLN A 38 9.03 -17.82 -6.01
N GLN A 39 7.70 -17.74 -5.81
CA GLN A 39 7.10 -17.22 -4.59
C GLN A 39 7.58 -17.99 -3.37
N ARG A 40 7.55 -19.33 -3.37
CA ARG A 40 8.05 -20.15 -2.25
C ARG A 40 9.54 -19.91 -1.97
N LEU A 41 10.36 -19.68 -2.99
CA LEU A 41 11.77 -19.31 -2.82
C LEU A 41 11.93 -17.88 -2.27
N LEU A 42 11.15 -16.91 -2.76
CA LEU A 42 11.16 -15.53 -2.28
C LEU A 42 10.75 -15.44 -0.79
N TYR A 43 9.66 -16.13 -0.42
CA TYR A 43 9.23 -16.28 0.97
C TYR A 43 10.23 -17.07 1.82
N GLY A 44 10.88 -18.09 1.25
CA GLY A 44 11.92 -18.86 1.92
C GLY A 44 13.19 -18.06 2.24
N ILE A 45 13.48 -17.01 1.46
CA ILE A 45 14.62 -16.10 1.69
C ILE A 45 14.32 -15.07 2.80
N TYR A 46 13.04 -14.74 3.03
CA TYR A 46 12.60 -13.84 4.12
C TYR A 46 12.41 -14.55 5.48
N ARG A 47 12.95 -15.76 5.64
CA ARG A 47 12.90 -16.47 6.92
C ARG A 47 13.88 -15.82 7.90
N SER A 48 13.33 -15.24 8.97
CA SER A 48 14.08 -14.68 10.09
C SER A 48 14.94 -15.77 10.76
N ASP A 49 16.26 -15.56 10.86
CA ASP A 49 17.19 -16.42 11.62
C ASP A 49 17.05 -16.22 13.15
N ASN A 50 15.97 -15.57 13.60
CA ASN A 50 15.71 -15.32 15.02
C ASN A 50 15.23 -16.60 15.73
N PRO A 51 15.93 -17.11 16.75
CA PRO A 51 15.53 -18.34 17.45
C PRO A 51 14.21 -18.21 18.24
N ASP A 52 13.69 -16.99 18.43
CA ASP A 52 12.38 -16.72 19.05
C ASP A 52 11.23 -16.56 18.03
N ALA A 53 11.46 -16.86 16.73
CA ALA A 53 10.50 -16.62 15.64
C ALA A 53 9.22 -17.49 15.65
N ASP A 54 9.08 -18.45 16.58
CA ASP A 54 7.92 -19.35 16.67
C ASP A 54 6.58 -18.64 17.00
N ASN A 55 6.59 -17.33 17.30
CA ASN A 55 5.39 -16.48 17.48
C ASN A 55 5.28 -15.34 16.44
N GLU A 56 6.12 -15.30 15.40
CA GLU A 56 6.06 -14.24 14.38
C GLU A 56 4.98 -14.60 13.33
N GLU A 57 3.80 -13.97 13.41
CA GLU A 57 2.72 -14.14 12.42
C GLU A 57 3.20 -13.65 11.03
N SER A 58 3.75 -14.58 10.24
CA SER A 58 4.13 -14.33 8.86
C SER A 58 2.89 -14.15 7.98
N TYR A 59 2.46 -12.90 7.80
CA TYR A 59 1.36 -12.56 6.91
C TYR A 59 1.69 -12.92 5.45
N THR A 60 1.14 -14.03 4.98
CA THR A 60 1.12 -14.38 3.56
C THR A 60 0.00 -13.63 2.84
N PRO A 61 0.15 -13.29 1.55
CA PRO A 61 -0.89 -12.64 0.76
C PRO A 61 -2.22 -13.41 0.77
N PRO A 62 -3.38 -12.72 0.69
CA PRO A 62 -3.55 -11.28 0.47
C PRO A 62 -3.21 -10.42 1.71
N LEU A 63 -2.88 -9.14 1.51
CA LEU A 63 -2.66 -8.22 2.65
C LEU A 63 -3.94 -8.06 3.50
N PRO A 64 -3.82 -7.89 4.84
CA PRO A 64 -4.96 -7.62 5.71
C PRO A 64 -5.75 -6.36 5.28
N PRO A 65 -7.09 -6.32 5.42
CA PRO A 65 -7.92 -5.19 5.00
C PRO A 65 -7.46 -3.84 5.57
N GLU A 66 -7.05 -3.81 6.84
CA GLU A 66 -6.59 -2.62 7.55
C GLU A 66 -5.32 -2.03 6.92
N VAL A 67 -4.43 -2.89 6.41
CA VAL A 67 -3.23 -2.49 5.66
C VAL A 67 -3.62 -1.93 4.30
N LYS A 68 -4.61 -2.52 3.61
CA LYS A 68 -5.12 -2.01 2.33
C LYS A 68 -5.79 -0.65 2.48
N GLU A 69 -6.60 -0.44 3.52
CA GLU A 69 -7.21 0.86 3.83
C GLU A 69 -6.15 1.95 4.09
N MET A 70 -5.13 1.65 4.89
CA MET A 70 -4.01 2.56 5.15
C MET A 70 -3.21 2.87 3.87
N LEU A 71 -2.93 1.86 3.04
CA LEU A 71 -2.22 2.05 1.77
C LEU A 71 -3.06 2.84 0.74
N THR A 72 -4.39 2.80 0.85
CA THR A 72 -5.31 3.56 0.00
C THR A 72 -5.43 5.03 0.46
N SER A 73 -5.35 5.29 1.77
CA SER A 73 -5.47 6.65 2.33
C SER A 73 -4.16 7.44 2.33
N ALA A 74 -3.01 6.75 2.34
CA ALA A 74 -1.68 7.37 2.31
C ALA A 74 -1.14 7.52 0.87
N SER A 75 -0.37 8.58 0.65
CA SER A 75 0.38 8.82 -0.60
C SER A 75 1.89 8.96 -0.39
N LEU A 76 2.38 8.97 0.84
CA LEU A 76 3.80 9.12 1.17
C LEU A 76 4.32 7.94 1.97
N CYS A 77 5.47 7.42 1.54
CA CYS A 77 6.18 6.35 2.24
C CYS A 77 7.69 6.62 2.28
N HIS A 78 8.38 6.02 3.25
CA HIS A 78 9.83 5.95 3.26
C HIS A 78 10.26 4.61 2.63
N LEU A 79 10.79 4.68 1.42
CA LEU A 79 11.41 3.56 0.71
C LEU A 79 12.85 3.42 1.18
N SER A 80 13.21 2.27 1.76
CA SER A 80 14.60 1.94 2.13
C SER A 80 15.16 0.88 1.19
N CYS A 81 16.27 1.21 0.52
CA CYS A 81 17.00 0.31 -0.36
C CYS A 81 18.29 -0.18 0.31
N ASN A 82 18.61 -1.47 0.13
CA ASN A 82 19.84 -2.08 0.64
C ASN A 82 21.05 -1.68 -0.23
N ASP A 83 22.14 -1.20 0.38
CA ASP A 83 23.42 -0.90 -0.30
C ASP A 83 24.52 -1.83 0.20
N LYS A 84 25.44 -2.26 -0.69
CA LYS A 84 26.49 -3.23 -0.33
C LYS A 84 27.64 -2.52 0.41
N GLY A 85 27.56 -2.48 1.73
CA GLY A 85 28.63 -1.96 2.59
C GLY A 85 28.55 -0.46 2.91
N ASP A 86 27.40 0.16 2.64
CA ASP A 86 27.02 1.50 3.10
C ASP A 86 25.75 1.39 3.94
N ALA A 87 25.39 2.45 4.69
CA ALA A 87 24.12 2.50 5.40
C ALA A 87 22.92 2.39 4.42
N PRO A 88 21.79 1.79 4.84
CA PRO A 88 20.61 1.65 3.99
C PRO A 88 20.16 3.03 3.47
N HIS A 89 19.88 3.10 2.17
CA HIS A 89 19.48 4.36 1.54
C HIS A 89 17.97 4.55 1.61
N THR A 90 17.52 5.35 2.57
CA THR A 90 16.11 5.73 2.71
C THR A 90 15.78 6.97 1.86
N SER A 91 14.61 6.95 1.24
CA SER A 91 14.04 8.04 0.44
C SER A 91 12.55 8.22 0.76
N LEU A 92 12.12 9.46 0.96
CA LEU A 92 10.69 9.79 0.91
C LEU A 92 10.21 9.67 -0.55
N MET A 93 9.12 8.93 -0.75
CA MET A 93 8.53 8.63 -2.06
C MET A 93 7.03 8.95 -2.04
N ASN A 94 6.54 9.54 -3.13
CA ASN A 94 5.12 9.54 -3.44
C ASN A 94 4.77 8.19 -4.09
N PHE A 95 3.66 7.59 -3.68
CA PHE A 95 3.21 6.29 -4.17
C PHE A 95 1.71 6.26 -4.47
N THR A 96 1.28 5.25 -5.22
CA THR A 96 -0.13 4.93 -5.45
C THR A 96 -0.32 3.43 -5.25
N PHE A 97 -1.28 3.04 -4.43
CA PHE A 97 -1.65 1.65 -4.20
C PHE A 97 -2.79 1.23 -5.12
N VAL A 98 -2.71 0.03 -5.68
CA VAL A 98 -3.70 -0.54 -6.61
C VAL A 98 -4.10 -1.94 -6.09
N PRO A 99 -5.13 -2.04 -5.23
CA PRO A 99 -5.53 -3.31 -4.62
C PRO A 99 -6.07 -4.34 -5.61
N GLU A 100 -6.56 -3.91 -6.78
CA GLU A 100 -7.07 -4.79 -7.84
C GLU A 100 -5.96 -5.54 -8.58
N GLU A 101 -4.76 -4.96 -8.66
CA GLU A 101 -3.60 -5.47 -9.39
C GLU A 101 -2.60 -6.13 -8.42
N GLU A 102 -3.02 -7.20 -7.75
CA GLU A 102 -2.18 -7.99 -6.82
C GLU A 102 -1.52 -7.17 -5.67
N ASP A 103 -2.24 -6.20 -5.11
CA ASP A 103 -1.73 -5.31 -4.04
C ASP A 103 -0.49 -4.48 -4.48
N LEU A 104 -0.43 -4.07 -5.75
CA LEU A 104 0.67 -3.31 -6.35
C LEU A 104 0.83 -1.91 -5.75
N ILE A 105 2.09 -1.54 -5.47
CA ILE A 105 2.50 -0.16 -5.15
C ILE A 105 3.29 0.43 -6.30
N ILE A 106 2.77 1.48 -6.92
CA ILE A 106 3.39 2.22 -8.01
C ILE A 106 4.16 3.41 -7.45
N MET A 107 5.42 3.57 -7.85
CA MET A 107 6.26 4.73 -7.55
C MET A 107 7.01 5.18 -8.80
N THR A 108 7.36 6.47 -8.85
CA THR A 108 8.22 7.01 -9.92
C THR A 108 9.50 7.61 -9.35
N THR A 109 10.61 7.44 -10.07
CA THR A 109 11.89 8.05 -9.72
C THR A 109 12.73 8.34 -10.95
N ARG A 110 13.68 9.28 -10.82
CA ARG A 110 14.62 9.60 -11.89
C ARG A 110 15.76 8.58 -11.94
N LYS A 111 16.24 8.28 -13.16
CA LYS A 111 17.29 7.28 -13.41
C LYS A 111 18.68 7.67 -12.90
N ASP A 112 18.89 8.93 -12.56
CA ASP A 112 20.12 9.50 -12.01
C ASP A 112 20.24 9.37 -10.47
N THR A 113 19.24 8.80 -9.80
CA THR A 113 19.18 8.73 -8.33
C THR A 113 19.90 7.51 -7.74
N LYS A 114 20.44 7.65 -6.51
CA LYS A 114 21.03 6.52 -5.75
C LYS A 114 20.02 5.37 -5.60
N LYS A 115 18.77 5.65 -5.21
CA LYS A 115 17.69 4.64 -5.16
C LYS A 115 17.47 3.91 -6.48
N TYR A 116 17.41 4.60 -7.64
CA TYR A 116 17.26 3.90 -8.92
C TYR A 116 18.41 2.94 -9.20
N ARG A 117 19.67 3.36 -8.94
CA ARG A 117 20.84 2.48 -9.08
C ARG A 117 20.74 1.26 -8.18
N LEU A 118 20.31 1.43 -6.92
CA LEU A 118 20.16 0.32 -5.97
C LEU A 118 19.05 -0.64 -6.39
N LEU A 119 17.86 -0.14 -6.69
CA LEU A 119 16.72 -0.93 -7.17
C LEU A 119 17.05 -1.73 -8.44
N SER A 120 17.84 -1.13 -9.35
CA SER A 120 18.30 -1.79 -10.59
C SER A 120 19.35 -2.89 -10.33
N GLN A 121 19.96 -2.94 -9.14
CA GLN A 121 20.96 -3.93 -8.74
C GLN A 121 20.39 -4.97 -7.76
N ARG A 122 19.42 -4.58 -6.93
CA ARG A 122 18.70 -5.41 -5.96
C ARG A 122 17.28 -4.87 -5.78
N PRO A 123 16.23 -5.66 -6.06
CA PRO A 123 14.84 -5.25 -5.85
C PRO A 123 14.41 -5.30 -4.38
N ASP A 124 15.23 -5.87 -3.48
CA ASP A 124 14.93 -6.02 -2.05
C ASP A 124 14.81 -4.66 -1.36
N VAL A 125 13.62 -4.37 -0.85
CA VAL A 125 13.26 -3.08 -0.25
C VAL A 125 12.42 -3.26 1.01
N SER A 126 12.41 -2.25 1.87
CA SER A 126 11.38 -2.09 2.90
C SER A 126 10.66 -0.77 2.73
N LEU A 127 9.35 -0.78 3.00
CA LEU A 127 8.47 0.38 2.98
C LEU A 127 7.99 0.68 4.39
N LEU A 128 8.23 1.91 4.86
CA LEU A 128 7.56 2.45 6.03
C LEU A 128 6.48 3.43 5.55
N VAL A 129 5.23 3.02 5.68
CA VAL A 129 4.04 3.86 5.44
C VAL A 129 3.53 4.35 6.79
N HIS A 130 3.11 5.60 6.85
CA HIS A 130 2.33 6.12 7.98
C HIS A 130 1.06 6.78 7.44
N ASP A 131 -0.05 6.54 8.11
CA ASP A 131 -1.19 7.44 8.05
C ASP A 131 -0.89 8.66 8.95
N PHE A 132 -1.34 9.84 8.52
CA PHE A 132 -1.49 11.00 9.39
C PHE A 132 -2.99 11.24 9.65
N PRO A 133 -3.69 10.33 10.38
CA PRO A 133 -5.16 10.31 10.45
C PRO A 133 -5.73 11.58 11.06
N GLN A 134 -4.91 12.26 11.86
CA GLN A 134 -5.26 13.50 12.51
C GLN A 134 -5.51 14.63 11.48
N ILE A 135 -4.92 14.61 10.28
CA ILE A 135 -5.20 15.62 9.24
C ILE A 135 -6.67 15.53 8.80
N SER A 136 -7.13 14.35 8.43
CA SER A 136 -8.53 14.09 8.07
C SER A 136 -9.48 14.44 9.22
N ARG A 137 -9.15 14.01 10.44
CA ARG A 137 -9.91 14.33 11.65
C ARG A 137 -9.99 15.85 11.92
N TYR A 138 -8.89 16.58 11.82
CA TYR A 138 -8.87 18.03 12.07
C TYR A 138 -9.57 18.80 10.94
N ARG A 139 -9.47 18.34 9.68
CA ARG A 139 -10.25 18.88 8.56
C ARG A 139 -11.75 18.71 8.83
N GLN A 140 -12.19 17.51 9.21
CA GLN A 140 -13.58 17.23 9.55
C GLN A 140 -14.09 18.09 10.72
N ILE A 141 -13.35 18.18 11.84
CA ILE A 141 -13.70 19.03 12.98
C ILE A 141 -13.82 20.51 12.56
N HIS A 142 -13.00 20.96 11.60
CA HIS A 142 -13.05 22.31 11.08
C HIS A 142 -14.29 22.52 10.19
N LEU A 143 -14.58 21.59 9.27
CA LEU A 143 -15.78 21.59 8.41
C LEU A 143 -17.09 21.57 9.22
N GLU A 144 -17.21 20.68 10.21
CA GLU A 144 -18.41 20.54 11.04
C GLU A 144 -18.81 21.87 11.70
N LYS A 145 -17.84 22.67 12.10
CA LYS A 145 -18.03 24.00 12.73
C LYS A 145 -18.15 25.15 11.73
N ASN A 146 -17.76 24.95 10.47
CA ASN A 146 -17.58 26.01 9.47
C ASN A 146 -18.12 25.63 8.09
N ARG A 147 -19.22 24.88 8.00
CA ARG A 147 -19.76 24.33 6.74
C ARG A 147 -19.90 25.37 5.61
N GLN A 148 -20.26 26.61 5.93
CA GLN A 148 -20.36 27.72 4.95
C GLN A 148 -19.02 28.11 4.26
N TYR A 149 -17.89 27.57 4.72
CA TYR A 149 -16.55 27.82 4.20
C TYR A 149 -15.87 26.57 3.62
N GLU A 150 -16.62 25.51 3.32
CA GLU A 150 -16.17 24.22 2.74
C GLU A 150 -15.12 24.38 1.62
N ASN A 151 -15.37 25.28 0.66
CA ASN A 151 -14.47 25.61 -0.47
C ASN A 151 -13.06 26.12 -0.07
N PHE A 152 -12.85 26.50 1.18
CA PHE A 152 -11.56 26.95 1.72
C PHE A 152 -10.88 25.89 2.61
N ILE A 153 -11.56 24.79 2.89
CA ILE A 153 -11.15 23.75 3.85
C ILE A 153 -10.88 22.42 3.13
N GLU A 154 -11.66 22.13 2.09
CA GLU A 154 -11.45 21.01 1.17
C GLU A 154 -10.70 21.43 -0.10
N GLY A 155 -10.06 20.45 -0.75
CA GLY A 155 -9.20 20.65 -1.93
C GLY A 155 -7.76 20.17 -1.68
N GLU A 156 -7.15 19.61 -2.72
CA GLU A 156 -5.78 19.09 -2.69
C GLU A 156 -4.73 20.19 -2.48
N ASP A 157 -5.06 21.44 -2.82
CA ASP A 157 -4.21 22.61 -2.61
C ASP A 157 -4.36 23.25 -1.21
N LYS A 158 -5.20 22.69 -0.32
CA LYS A 158 -5.48 23.24 1.03
C LYS A 158 -4.75 22.49 2.14
N ALA A 159 -3.80 23.15 2.79
CA ALA A 159 -3.09 22.63 3.96
C ALA A 159 -3.87 22.87 5.27
N VAL A 160 -3.99 21.84 6.12
CA VAL A 160 -4.55 21.95 7.47
C VAL A 160 -3.44 22.16 8.49
N ILE A 161 -3.37 23.34 9.08
CA ILE A 161 -2.36 23.71 10.08
C ILE A 161 -3.00 23.66 11.47
N THR A 162 -2.35 22.98 12.43
CA THR A 162 -2.76 22.97 13.84
C THR A 162 -1.78 23.73 14.72
N VAL A 163 -2.30 24.58 15.61
CA VAL A 163 -1.51 25.36 16.57
C VAL A 163 -1.90 24.95 17.98
N LYS A 164 -0.99 24.27 18.70
CA LYS A 164 -1.18 23.93 20.11
C LYS A 164 -0.79 25.12 20.98
N VAL A 165 -1.79 25.78 21.59
CA VAL A 165 -1.55 26.95 22.45
C VAL A 165 -0.89 26.49 23.77
N GLN A 166 0.38 26.84 23.95
CA GLN A 166 1.16 26.53 25.17
C GLN A 166 1.13 27.67 26.20
N ARG A 167 1.04 28.91 25.73
CA ARG A 167 0.98 30.12 26.55
C ARG A 167 0.14 31.19 25.86
N ALA A 168 -0.59 31.98 26.63
CA ALA A 168 -1.31 33.16 26.18
C ALA A 168 -1.06 34.33 27.15
N ARG A 169 -0.99 35.55 26.61
CA ARG A 169 -1.08 36.78 27.41
C ARG A 169 -2.40 37.45 27.08
N MET A 170 -3.21 37.72 28.10
CA MET A 170 -4.57 38.22 27.96
C MET A 170 -4.68 39.54 28.73
N CYS A 171 -5.06 40.60 28.03
CA CYS A 171 -5.40 41.88 28.64
C CYS A 171 -6.92 41.96 28.80
N ASN A 172 -7.40 42.53 29.91
CA ASN A 172 -8.82 42.84 30.08
C ASN A 172 -9.12 44.33 29.80
N VAL A 173 -10.40 44.71 29.83
CA VAL A 173 -10.85 46.10 29.59
C VAL A 173 -10.43 47.13 30.66
N LYS A 174 -9.61 46.73 31.64
CA LYS A 174 -9.03 47.57 32.69
C LYS A 174 -7.49 47.62 32.60
N ASP A 175 -6.94 47.28 31.43
CA ASP A 175 -5.51 47.14 31.12
C ASP A 175 -4.73 46.17 32.02
N GLN A 176 -5.42 45.24 32.69
CA GLN A 176 -4.77 44.23 33.51
C GLN A 176 -4.34 43.05 32.64
N VAL A 177 -3.03 42.84 32.53
CA VAL A 177 -2.44 41.74 31.78
C VAL A 177 -2.26 40.51 32.68
N THR A 178 -2.79 39.38 32.22
CA THR A 178 -2.60 38.05 32.83
C THR A 178 -1.85 37.15 31.86
N THR A 179 -1.05 36.22 32.40
CA THR A 179 -0.38 35.18 31.61
C THR A 179 -0.98 33.83 31.97
N TRP A 180 -1.44 33.09 30.97
CA TRP A 180 -1.90 31.71 31.09
C TRP A 180 -0.87 30.79 30.44
N GLU A 181 -0.56 29.68 31.10
CA GLU A 181 0.36 28.64 30.61
C GLU A 181 -0.29 27.27 30.77
N ALA A 182 -0.19 26.42 29.73
CA ALA A 182 -0.88 25.14 29.67
C ALA A 182 -0.50 24.18 30.81
N GLY A 183 0.74 24.22 31.28
CA GLY A 183 1.22 23.39 32.39
C GLY A 183 0.67 23.77 33.78
N ASN A 184 0.15 24.99 33.94
CA ASN A 184 -0.42 25.49 35.20
C ASN A 184 -1.96 25.51 35.19
N ALA A 185 -2.59 25.06 34.10
CA ALA A 185 -4.04 24.95 34.01
C ALA A 185 -4.52 23.79 34.90
N LYS A 186 -5.18 24.10 36.02
CA LYS A 186 -5.93 23.09 36.78
C LYS A 186 -6.94 22.45 35.85
N SER A 187 -6.91 21.13 35.71
CA SER A 187 -7.97 20.39 35.03
C SER A 187 -9.31 20.77 35.66
N LYS A 188 -10.28 21.08 34.81
CA LYS A 188 -11.67 21.23 35.20
C LYS A 188 -12.39 19.89 35.09
#